data_AF-A0A3D4LQC8-F1
#
_entry.id   AF-A0A3D4LQC8-F1
#
_cell.length_a   1.000
_cell.length_b   1.000
_cell.length_c   1.000
_cell.angle_alpha   90.00
_cell.angle_beta   90.00
_cell.angle_gamma   90.00
#
_symmetry.space_group_name_H-M   'P 1'
#
loop_
_entity.id
_entity.type
_entity.pdbx_description
1 polymer ?
#
loop_
_entity_poly.entity_id
_entity_poly.type
_entity_poly.pdbx_seq_one_letter_code
_entity_poly.pdbx_strand_id
1 'polypeptide(L)' 'MNNTGDLKEQMYSWILAEMEQAEAAGMSVSVDGEPYTLAETDRLYQVMEDAYYMKSYVGDQKGRITEIDFEHLNQV' A
#
# COMPACT_ATOMS: atom_id res chain seq x y z
N MET A 1 -4.51 17.34 -21.22
CA MET A 1 -3.61 16.49 -20.42
C MET A 1 -3.79 16.87 -18.97
N ASN A 2 -4.69 16.18 -18.25
CA ASN A 2 -4.76 16.20 -16.80
C ASN A 2 -4.75 14.72 -16.39
N ASN A 3 -3.56 14.18 -16.14
CA ASN A 3 -3.32 12.75 -15.89
C ASN A 3 -3.31 12.39 -14.39
N THR A 4 -3.70 13.32 -13.53
CA THR A 4 -3.59 13.20 -12.08
C THR A 4 -4.65 12.27 -11.46
N GLY A 5 -5.79 12.05 -12.12
CA GLY A 5 -6.74 11.02 -11.70
C GLY A 5 -6.27 9.59 -12.01
N ASP A 6 -5.47 9.44 -13.07
CA ASP A 6 -5.03 8.14 -13.60
C ASP A 6 -3.98 7.49 -12.68
N LEU A 7 -3.02 8.28 -12.16
CA LEU A 7 -1.98 7.75 -11.29
C LEU A 7 -2.55 7.28 -9.94
N LYS A 8 -3.39 8.08 -9.27
CA LYS A 8 -4.04 7.65 -8.02
C LYS A 8 -4.84 6.35 -8.19
N GLU A 9 -5.64 6.22 -9.25
CA GLU A 9 -6.40 5.00 -9.54
C GLU A 9 -5.49 3.79 -9.81
N GLN A 10 -4.39 4.00 -10.56
CA GLN A 10 -3.40 2.96 -10.83
C GLN A 10 -2.71 2.48 -9.55
N MET A 11 -2.26 3.41 -8.70
CA MET A 11 -1.58 3.07 -7.45
C MET A 11 -2.55 2.39 -6.49
N TYR A 12 -3.79 2.88 -6.38
CA TYR A 12 -4.81 2.25 -5.56
C TYR A 12 -5.09 0.81 -6.00
N SER A 13 -5.28 0.59 -7.30
CA SER A 13 -5.53 -0.76 -7.85
C SER A 13 -4.37 -1.71 -7.61
N TRP A 14 -3.14 -1.22 -7.71
CA TRP A 14 -1.94 -2.00 -7.40
C TRP A 14 -1.85 -2.35 -5.91
N ILE A 15 -2.01 -1.37 -5.02
CA ILE A 15 -1.97 -1.61 -3.57
C ILE A 15 -3.08 -2.58 -3.15
N LEU A 16 -4.28 -2.46 -3.70
CA LEU A 16 -5.39 -3.38 -3.43
C LEU A 16 -5.04 -4.83 -3.80
N ALA A 17 -4.46 -5.05 -4.99
CA ALA A 17 -4.04 -6.38 -5.41
C ALA A 17 -2.92 -6.97 -4.54
N GLU A 18 -2.07 -6.12 -3.96
CA GLU A 18 -1.03 -6.53 -3.01
C GLU A 18 -1.62 -6.82 -1.62
N MET A 19 -2.62 -6.06 -1.19
CA MET A 19 -3.37 -6.33 0.05
C MET A 19 -4.08 -7.68 0.01
N GLU A 20 -4.73 -8.01 -1.10
CA GLU A 20 -5.37 -9.32 -1.29
C GLU A 20 -4.37 -10.47 -1.18
N GLN A 21 -3.18 -10.32 -1.76
CA GLN A 21 -2.12 -11.32 -1.67
C GLN A 21 -1.53 -11.41 -0.26
N ALA A 22 -1.33 -10.27 0.42
CA ALA A 22 -0.83 -10.22 1.78
C ALA A 22 -1.81 -10.89 2.76
N GLU A 23 -3.10 -10.61 2.66
CA GLU A 23 -4.13 -11.22 3.51
C GLU A 23 -4.16 -12.75 3.32
N ALA A 24 -4.13 -13.22 2.07
CA ALA A 24 -4.05 -14.66 1.76
C ALA A 24 -2.78 -15.34 2.31
N ALA A 25 -1.68 -14.59 2.42
CA ALA A 25 -0.42 -15.05 2.99
C ALA A 25 -0.33 -14.90 4.53
N GLY A 26 -1.34 -14.28 5.16
CA GLY A 26 -1.34 -13.98 6.60
C GLY A 26 -0.36 -12.86 6.99
N MET A 27 -0.08 -11.95 6.07
CA MET A 27 0.79 -10.79 6.28
C MET A 27 -0.05 -9.53 6.54
N SER A 28 0.47 -8.61 7.36
CA SER A 28 -0.12 -7.26 7.51
C SER A 28 0.25 -6.37 6.31
N VAL A 29 -0.55 -5.32 6.12
CA VAL A 29 -0.23 -4.23 5.19
C VAL A 29 -0.31 -2.91 5.93
N SER A 30 0.68 -2.05 5.69
CA SER A 30 0.67 -0.66 6.12
C SER A 30 0.90 0.29 4.94
N VAL A 31 0.35 1.50 5.05
CA VAL A 31 0.56 2.60 4.11
C VAL A 31 0.96 3.82 4.93
N ASP A 32 2.16 4.34 4.70
CA ASP A 32 2.86 5.34 5.54
C ASP A 32 2.89 4.97 7.03
N GLY A 33 3.12 3.70 7.33
CA GLY A 33 3.13 3.19 8.70
C GLY A 33 1.74 3.08 9.36
N GLU A 34 0.65 3.43 8.69
CA GLU A 34 -0.72 3.19 9.16
C GLU A 34 -1.21 1.82 8.66
N PRO A 35 -1.71 0.93 9.53
CA PRO A 35 -2.18 -0.39 9.12
C PRO A 35 -3.52 -0.31 8.37
N TYR A 36 -3.67 -1.13 7.33
CA TYR A 36 -4.91 -1.24 6.55
C TYR A 36 -5.32 -2.70 6.34
N THR A 37 -6.63 -2.92 6.37
CA THR A 37 -7.28 -4.19 6.01
C THR A 37 -8.12 -4.04 4.74
N LEU A 38 -8.51 -5.15 4.10
CA LEU A 38 -9.40 -5.11 2.92
C LEU A 38 -10.76 -4.42 3.22
N ALA A 39 -11.20 -4.43 4.48
CA ALA A 39 -12.41 -3.72 4.92
C ALA A 39 -12.26 -2.18 4.95
N GLU A 40 -11.03 -1.66 4.86
CA GLU A 40 -10.72 -0.23 4.99
C GLU A 40 -10.26 0.39 3.67
N THR A 41 -10.46 -0.32 2.55
CA THR A 41 -10.01 0.09 1.20
C THR A 41 -10.64 1.40 0.73
N ASP A 42 -11.90 1.65 1.07
CA ASP A 42 -12.54 2.95 0.82
C ASP A 42 -11.85 4.10 1.56
N ARG A 43 -11.42 3.88 2.82
CA ARG A 43 -10.68 4.87 3.60
C ARG A 43 -9.30 5.09 3.00
N LEU A 44 -8.63 4.01 2.60
CA LEU A 44 -7.34 4.08 1.90
C LEU A 44 -7.44 4.96 0.65
N TYR A 45 -8.42 4.70 -0.21
CA TYR A 45 -8.62 5.50 -1.43
C TYR A 45 -8.80 6.99 -1.14
N GLN A 46 -9.48 7.35 -0.04
CA GLN A 46 -9.68 8.74 0.33
C GLN A 46 -8.38 9.44 0.78
N VAL A 47 -7.53 8.75 1.55
CA VAL A 47 -6.31 9.36 2.09
C VAL A 47 -5.13 9.34 1.12
N MET A 48 -5.11 8.42 0.17
CA MET A 48 -4.04 8.33 -0.81
C MET A 48 -3.92 9.63 -1.61
N GLU A 49 -2.68 10.10 -1.78
CA GLU A 49 -2.37 11.22 -2.64
C GLU A 49 -2.11 10.78 -4.08
N ASP A 50 -2.08 11.74 -5.00
CA ASP A 50 -1.61 11.49 -6.37
C ASP A 50 -0.08 11.42 -6.39
N ALA A 51 0.43 10.28 -5.93
CA ALA A 51 1.86 10.05 -5.69
C ALA A 51 2.25 8.62 -6.04
N TYR A 52 3.56 8.41 -6.23
CA TYR A 52 4.11 7.06 -6.32
C TYR A 52 4.36 6.48 -4.94
N TYR A 53 4.07 5.19 -4.80
CA TYR A 53 4.33 4.45 -3.57
C TYR A 53 5.44 3.43 -3.80
N MET A 54 6.28 3.27 -2.81
CA MET A 54 7.30 2.23 -2.79
C MET A 54 6.85 1.10 -1.89
N LYS A 55 6.88 -0.13 -2.43
CA LYS A 55 6.62 -1.35 -1.68
C LYS A 55 7.89 -1.82 -0.99
N SER A 56 7.82 -1.98 0.32
CA SER A 56 8.86 -2.54 1.17
C SER A 56 8.35 -3.81 1.87
N TYR A 57 9.28 -4.63 2.38
CA TYR A 57 8.96 -5.84 3.12
C TYR A 57 9.58 -5.76 4.50
N VAL A 58 8.75 -5.90 5.53
CA VAL A 58 9.21 -5.93 6.93
C VAL A 58 9.23 -7.37 7.41
N GLY A 59 10.35 -7.74 8.02
CA GLY A 59 10.57 -9.09 8.56
C GLY A 59 10.62 -9.11 10.09
N ASP A 60 10.25 -10.25 10.66
CA ASP A 60 10.44 -10.53 12.08
C ASP A 60 11.92 -10.83 12.43
N GLN A 61 12.19 -11.01 13.73
CA GLN A 61 13.53 -11.36 14.23
C GLN A 61 14.05 -12.72 13.74
N LYS A 62 13.21 -13.54 13.12
CA LYS A 62 13.55 -14.86 12.56
C LYS A 62 13.75 -14.79 11.04
N GLY A 63 13.67 -13.61 10.45
CA GLY A 63 13.82 -13.38 9.00
C GLY A 63 12.60 -13.78 8.19
N ARG A 64 11.43 -13.95 8.81
CA ARG A 64 10.17 -14.19 8.10
C ARG A 64 9.58 -12.86 7.71
N ILE A 65 9.15 -12.72 6.46
CA ILE A 65 8.40 -11.55 6.02
C ILE A 65 7.03 -11.60 6.71
N THR A 66 6.66 -10.53 7.41
CA THR A 66 5.40 -10.43 8.15
C THR A 66 4.50 -9.30 7.66
N GLU A 67 5.05 -8.33 6.94
CA GLU A 67 4.31 -7.15 6.49
C GLU A 67 4.80 -6.66 5.13
N ILE A 68 3.85 -6.11 4.36
CA ILE A 68 4.13 -5.24 3.21
C ILE A 68 3.86 -3.80 3.65
N ASP A 69 4.84 -2.93 3.49
CA ASP A 69 4.70 -1.51 3.82
C ASP A 69 4.80 -0.67 2.55
N PHE A 70 3.90 0.30 2.40
CA PHE A 70 3.84 1.21 1.25
C PHE A 70 4.13 2.63 1.71
N GLU A 71 5.24 3.19 1.27
CA GLU A 71 5.62 4.57 1.60
C GLU A 71 5.44 5.49 0.40
N HIS A 72 4.86 6.68 0.61
CA HIS A 72 4.88 7.70 -0.42
C HIS A 72 6.31 8.14 -0.76
N LEU A 73 6.63 8.18 -2.05
CA LEU A 73 7.86 8.79 -2.53
C LEU A 73 7.69 10.31 -2.54
N ASN A 74 8.14 10.97 -1.48
CA ASN A 74 8.34 12.41 -1.51
C ASN A 74 9.39 12.75 -2.58
N GLN A 75 8.99 13.50 -3.61
CA GLN A 75 9.95 14.11 -4.53
C GLN A 75 10.84 15.04 -3.71
N VAL A 76 12.12 14.66 -3.59
CA VAL A 76 13.17 15.49 -2.99
C VAL A 76 13.50 16.67 -3.90
#